data_AF-A0A8H4AQR1-F1
#
_entry.id   AF-A0A8H4AQR1-F1
#
_cell.length_a   1.000
_cell.length_b   1.000
_cell.length_c   1.000
_cell.angle_alpha   90.00
_cell.angle_beta   90.00
_cell.angle_gamma   90.00
#
_symmetry.space_group_name_H-M   'P 1'
#
loop_
_entity.id
_entity.type
_entity.pdbx_description
1 polymer ?
#
loop_
_entity_poly.entity_id
_entity_poly.type
_entity_poly.pdbx_seq_one_letter_code
_entity_poly.pdbx_strand_id
1 'polypeptide(L)'
;MGNYSNKYVVSDSSLNEIIQFNQNLTTPLPWKPEDYIILTNGLCGSACAFIAEHAVEYNNVSTVAVGGIASNPLLSYASFPGGAVVNSTQIFDSLEKLGLLNNTLMPKPFPLTGTYVKFPMNEVYSKINSDEILEFSYRPAKFRLFYDEKNVRDISILWSQAAVLIGSK
;
A
#
# COMPACT_ATOMS: atom_id res chain seq x y z
N MET A 1 -4.58 -20.55 -18.94
CA MET A 1 -3.71 -19.60 -19.65
C MET A 1 -4.10 -18.20 -19.20
N GLY A 2 -3.34 -17.63 -18.28
CA GLY A 2 -3.46 -16.24 -17.84
C GLY A 2 -2.04 -15.79 -17.53
N ASN A 3 -1.39 -15.18 -18.52
CA ASN A 3 -0.02 -14.68 -18.44
C ASN A 3 -0.05 -13.35 -17.69
N TYR A 4 0.16 -13.37 -16.38
CA TYR A 4 0.59 -12.18 -15.66
C TYR A 4 2.04 -11.86 -16.04
N SER A 5 2.33 -10.60 -16.31
CA SER A 5 3.69 -10.10 -16.49
C SER A 5 4.47 -10.27 -15.19
N ASN A 6 5.40 -11.23 -15.21
CA ASN A 6 6.36 -11.55 -14.15
C ASN A 6 5.76 -11.93 -12.80
N LYS A 7 5.38 -13.20 -12.63
CA LYS A 7 5.49 -13.85 -11.31
C LYS A 7 6.96 -13.80 -10.91
N TYR A 8 7.30 -12.95 -9.95
CA TYR A 8 8.60 -13.06 -9.27
C TYR A 8 8.68 -14.46 -8.65
N VAL A 9 9.49 -15.33 -9.24
CA VAL A 9 9.90 -16.58 -8.61
C VAL A 9 10.97 -16.19 -7.60
N VAL A 10 10.54 -16.00 -6.36
CA VAL A 10 11.46 -15.83 -5.24
C VAL A 10 12.37 -17.06 -5.21
N SER A 11 13.69 -16.87 -5.08
CA SER A 11 14.61 -18.01 -5.03
C SER A 11 14.26 -18.92 -3.86
N ASP A 12 14.48 -20.22 -4.01
CA ASP A 12 14.17 -21.20 -2.96
C ASP A 12 14.87 -20.84 -1.63
N SER A 13 16.04 -20.21 -1.68
CA SER A 13 16.74 -19.71 -0.49
C SER A 13 15.95 -18.64 0.26
N SER A 14 15.43 -17.63 -0.45
CA SER A 14 14.66 -16.54 0.13
C SER A 14 13.25 -17.01 0.56
N LEU A 15 12.64 -17.95 -0.16
CA LEU A 15 11.41 -18.61 0.28
C LEU A 15 11.65 -19.39 1.58
N ASN A 16 12.75 -20.15 1.66
CA ASN A 16 13.10 -20.89 2.87
C ASN A 16 13.36 -19.96 4.06
N GLU A 17 14.06 -18.84 3.87
CA GLU A 17 14.24 -17.82 4.93
C GLU A 17 12.90 -17.24 5.41
N ILE A 18 11.98 -16.91 4.49
CA ILE A 18 10.64 -16.42 4.83
C ILE A 18 9.85 -17.49 5.58
N ILE A 19 9.90 -18.75 5.14
CA ILE A 19 9.22 -19.87 5.80
C ILE A 19 9.79 -20.07 7.22
N GLN A 20 11.11 -20.06 7.39
CA GLN A 20 11.76 -20.18 8.69
C GLN A 20 11.40 -19.01 9.62
N PHE A 21 11.36 -17.79 9.10
CA PHE A 21 10.91 -16.63 9.85
C PHE A 21 9.44 -16.78 10.29
N ASN A 22 8.55 -17.19 9.39
CA ASN A 22 7.13 -17.41 9.70
C ASN A 22 6.89 -18.56 10.69
N GLN A 23 7.71 -19.62 10.65
CA GLN A 23 7.67 -20.70 11.63
C GLN A 23 8.06 -20.24 13.04
N ASN A 24 8.77 -19.11 13.18
CA ASN A 24 9.04 -18.50 14.48
C ASN A 24 7.93 -17.53 14.92
N LEU A 25 6.97 -17.21 14.06
CA LEU A 25 5.78 -16.40 14.36
C LEU A 25 4.58 -17.28 14.75
N THR A 26 4.80 -18.36 15.50
CA THR A 26 3.75 -19.33 15.87
C THR A 26 2.92 -18.91 17.08
N THR A 27 3.33 -17.86 17.80
CA THR A 27 2.55 -17.37 18.95
C THR A 27 1.39 -16.53 18.42
N PRO A 28 0.13 -17.00 18.51
CA PRO A 28 -1.00 -16.21 18.11
C PRO A 28 -1.05 -14.98 19.01
N LEU A 29 -1.20 -13.80 18.40
CA LEU A 29 -1.49 -12.60 19.18
C LEU A 29 -2.86 -12.77 19.86
N PRO A 30 -3.06 -12.24 21.07
CA PRO A 30 -4.31 -12.42 21.81
C PRO A 30 -5.50 -11.64 21.21
N TRP A 31 -5.21 -10.70 20.30
CA TRP A 31 -6.19 -9.79 19.72
C TRP A 31 -6.72 -10.31 18.39
N LYS A 32 -8.02 -10.15 18.18
CA LYS A 32 -8.74 -10.49 16.95
C LYS A 32 -8.84 -9.28 16.03
N PRO A 33 -9.15 -9.47 14.73
CA PRO A 33 -9.33 -8.34 13.81
C PRO A 33 -10.31 -7.26 14.30
N GLU A 34 -11.30 -7.65 15.11
CA GLU A 34 -12.27 -6.73 15.73
C GLU A 34 -11.66 -5.81 16.79
N ASP A 35 -10.52 -6.20 17.38
CA ASP A 35 -9.81 -5.45 18.42
C ASP A 35 -8.86 -4.39 17.82
N TYR A 36 -8.70 -4.36 16.50
CA TYR A 36 -7.81 -3.44 15.79
C TYR A 36 -8.57 -2.41 14.96
N ILE A 37 -7.95 -1.24 14.79
CA ILE A 37 -8.39 -0.23 13.82
C ILE A 37 -7.22 0.27 12.99
N ILE A 38 -7.49 0.61 11.74
CA ILE A 38 -6.62 1.46 10.93
C ILE A 38 -7.14 2.89 11.01
N LEU A 39 -6.42 3.75 11.72
CA LEU A 39 -6.66 5.20 11.75
C LEU A 39 -5.72 5.89 10.76
N THR A 40 -6.28 6.66 9.83
CA THR A 40 -5.54 7.21 8.68
C THR A 40 -6.17 8.51 8.20
N ASN A 41 -5.45 9.29 7.41
CA ASN A 41 -5.99 10.44 6.67
C ASN A 41 -6.08 10.16 5.15
N GLY A 42 -5.84 8.91 4.74
CA GLY A 42 -5.90 8.48 3.34
C GLY A 42 -4.66 8.79 2.51
N LEU A 43 -3.64 9.47 3.06
CA LEU A 43 -2.40 9.79 2.34
C LEU A 43 -1.37 8.65 2.35
N CYS A 44 -1.62 7.62 3.14
CA CYS A 44 -0.72 6.50 3.27
C CYS A 44 -0.56 5.79 1.92
N GLY A 45 0.67 5.76 1.42
CA GLY A 45 1.08 5.05 0.21
C GLY A 45 2.30 4.17 0.46
N SER A 46 2.62 3.27 -0.47
CA SER A 46 3.65 2.23 -0.30
C SER A 46 3.31 1.24 0.84
N ALA A 47 4.31 0.78 1.59
CA ALA A 47 4.17 -0.31 2.57
C ALA A 47 3.02 -0.14 3.56
N CYS A 48 2.73 1.08 4.02
CA CYS A 48 1.64 1.31 4.97
C CYS A 48 0.26 1.03 4.32
N ALA A 49 0.10 1.34 3.04
CA ALA A 49 -1.13 1.08 2.31
C ALA A 49 -1.27 -0.42 2.06
N PHE A 50 -0.16 -1.10 1.74
CA PHE A 50 -0.16 -2.56 1.64
C PHE A 50 -0.61 -3.22 2.95
N ILE A 51 -0.12 -2.75 4.10
CA ILE A 51 -0.54 -3.25 5.43
C ILE A 51 -2.03 -2.97 5.66
N ALA A 52 -2.51 -1.76 5.35
CA ALA A 52 -3.91 -1.40 5.53
C ALA A 52 -4.83 -2.23 4.63
N GLU A 53 -4.49 -2.40 3.36
CA GLU A 53 -5.22 -3.26 2.42
C GLU A 53 -5.24 -4.71 2.91
N HIS A 54 -4.10 -5.25 3.33
CA HIS A 54 -4.04 -6.61 3.84
C HIS A 54 -4.89 -6.79 5.11
N ALA A 55 -4.85 -5.84 6.03
CA ALA A 55 -5.66 -5.86 7.25
C ALA A 55 -7.17 -5.86 6.93
N VAL A 56 -7.60 -5.07 5.95
CA VAL A 56 -8.99 -4.99 5.52
C VAL A 56 -9.41 -6.23 4.72
N GLU A 57 -8.69 -6.60 3.68
CA GLU A 57 -9.14 -7.63 2.73
C GLU A 57 -9.00 -9.06 3.26
N TYR A 58 -8.01 -9.33 4.11
CA TYR A 58 -7.79 -10.68 4.66
C TYR A 58 -8.45 -10.87 6.02
N ASN A 59 -8.53 -9.81 6.82
CA ASN A 59 -8.94 -9.91 8.22
C ASN A 59 -10.15 -9.04 8.56
N ASN A 60 -10.68 -8.24 7.64
CA ASN A 60 -11.85 -7.37 7.86
C ASN A 60 -11.65 -6.36 9.01
N VAL A 61 -10.41 -5.89 9.21
CA VAL A 61 -10.09 -4.85 10.20
C VAL A 61 -10.85 -3.57 9.87
N SER A 62 -11.38 -2.90 10.89
CA SER A 62 -12.17 -1.67 10.69
C SER A 62 -11.27 -0.47 10.43
N THR A 63 -11.71 0.43 9.55
CA THR A 63 -10.94 1.61 9.13
C THR A 63 -11.66 2.90 9.49
N VAL A 64 -10.88 3.89 9.94
CA VAL A 64 -11.34 5.23 10.25
C VAL A 64 -10.47 6.22 9.49
N ALA A 65 -11.05 6.96 8.55
CA ALA A 65 -10.36 8.02 7.84
C ALA A 65 -10.67 9.40 8.44
N VAL A 66 -9.68 10.29 8.50
CA VAL A 66 -9.79 11.59 9.18
C VAL A 66 -9.56 12.73 8.21
N GLY A 67 -10.46 13.70 8.22
CA GLY A 67 -10.38 14.91 7.39
C GLY A 67 -11.10 14.76 6.05
N GLY A 68 -10.50 15.24 4.98
CA GLY A 68 -11.11 15.30 3.65
C GLY A 68 -12.10 16.46 3.47
N ILE A 69 -12.79 16.50 2.33
CA ILE A 69 -13.73 17.57 1.99
C ILE A 69 -15.07 17.36 2.74
N ALA A 70 -15.54 18.35 3.49
CA ALA A 70 -16.73 18.23 4.33
C ALA A 70 -17.99 17.76 3.58
N SER A 71 -18.18 18.23 2.34
CA SER A 71 -19.33 17.85 1.50
C SER A 71 -19.27 16.43 0.94
N ASN A 72 -18.09 15.79 0.88
CA ASN A 72 -17.96 14.41 0.41
C ASN A 72 -17.86 13.48 1.61
N PRO A 73 -18.87 12.64 1.92
CA PRO A 73 -18.86 11.80 3.12
C PRO A 73 -17.77 10.71 3.09
N LEU A 74 -17.22 10.38 1.92
CA LEU A 74 -16.29 9.27 1.74
C LEU A 74 -14.83 9.76 1.71
N LEU A 75 -13.96 9.10 2.46
CA LEU A 75 -12.51 9.29 2.42
C LEU A 75 -11.82 7.92 2.35
N SER A 76 -10.80 7.83 1.48
CA SER A 76 -10.06 6.58 1.30
C SER A 76 -9.22 6.27 2.55
N TYR A 77 -9.08 5.01 2.95
CA TYR A 77 -8.16 4.63 4.03
C TYR A 77 -6.73 4.40 3.54
N ALA A 78 -6.54 4.13 2.25
CA ALA A 78 -5.25 3.95 1.60
C ALA A 78 -5.19 4.78 0.31
N SER A 79 -3.97 5.20 -0.07
CA SER A 79 -3.72 5.91 -1.32
C SER A 79 -3.33 4.92 -2.42
N PHE A 80 -2.20 4.23 -2.26
CA PHE A 80 -1.72 3.22 -3.20
C PHE A 80 -0.69 2.30 -2.51
N PRO A 81 -0.77 0.97 -2.66
CA PRO A 81 0.15 0.04 -2.00
C PRO A 81 1.59 0.13 -2.51
N GLY A 82 1.83 0.64 -3.73
CA GLY A 82 3.18 0.92 -4.25
C GLY A 82 4.11 -0.30 -4.19
N GLY A 83 4.03 -1.15 -5.22
CA GLY A 83 4.85 -2.36 -5.35
C GLY A 83 6.36 -2.11 -5.53
N ALA A 84 7.09 -3.14 -5.98
CA ALA A 84 8.51 -2.99 -6.31
C ALA A 84 8.70 -1.87 -7.34
N VAL A 85 9.58 -0.90 -7.06
CA VAL A 85 9.83 0.24 -7.93
C VAL A 85 11.17 0.13 -8.63
N VAL A 86 11.21 0.55 -9.90
CA VAL A 86 12.45 0.77 -10.65
C VAL A 86 12.55 2.25 -11.01
N ASN A 87 13.74 2.81 -10.93
CA ASN A 87 13.96 4.17 -11.42
C ASN A 87 14.51 4.16 -12.84
N SER A 88 14.30 5.26 -13.57
CA SER A 88 14.74 5.41 -14.96
C SER A 88 16.25 5.20 -15.14
N THR A 89 17.07 5.57 -14.16
CA THR A 89 18.53 5.35 -14.22
C THR A 89 18.86 3.86 -14.27
N GLN A 90 18.24 3.04 -13.41
CA GLN A 90 18.41 1.58 -13.41
C GLN A 90 17.99 0.96 -14.75
N ILE A 91 16.95 1.50 -15.39
CA ILE A 91 16.53 1.08 -16.73
C ILE A 91 17.62 1.40 -17.75
N PHE A 92 18.12 2.65 -17.78
CA PHE A 92 19.18 3.06 -18.71
C PHE A 92 20.48 2.28 -18.51
N ASP A 93 20.92 2.07 -17.27
CA ASP A 93 22.10 1.26 -16.95
C ASP A 93 21.94 -0.20 -17.44
N SER A 94 20.73 -0.74 -17.36
CA SER A 94 20.43 -2.09 -17.85
C SER A 94 20.45 -2.15 -19.38
N LEU A 95 19.89 -1.13 -20.05
CA LEU A 95 19.91 -1.01 -21.51
C LEU A 95 21.31 -0.82 -22.06
N GLU A 96 22.17 -0.07 -21.37
CA GLU A 96 23.59 0.07 -21.70
C GLU A 96 24.31 -1.28 -21.71
N LYS A 97 24.14 -2.07 -20.64
CA LYS A 97 24.72 -3.42 -20.55
C LYS A 97 24.23 -4.36 -21.64
N LEU A 98 23.01 -4.15 -22.14
CA LEU A 98 22.42 -4.93 -23.23
C LEU A 98 22.78 -4.37 -24.63
N GLY A 99 23.50 -3.26 -24.73
CA GLY A 99 23.83 -2.61 -26.00
C GLY A 99 22.64 -1.95 -26.70
N LEU A 100 21.58 -1.62 -25.95
CA LEU A 100 20.29 -1.14 -26.48
C LEU A 100 20.10 0.37 -26.42
N LEU A 101 21.12 1.15 -26.02
CA LEU A 101 21.02 2.61 -25.90
C LEU A 101 20.71 3.34 -27.22
N ASN A 102 21.06 2.74 -28.36
CA ASN A 102 20.83 3.34 -29.68
C ASN A 102 19.51 2.88 -30.32
N ASN A 103 18.65 2.16 -29.59
CA ASN A 103 17.37 1.70 -30.12
C ASN A 103 16.42 2.90 -30.37
N THR A 104 15.76 2.93 -31.54
CA THR A 104 14.86 4.02 -31.94
C THR A 104 13.61 4.14 -31.06
N LEU A 105 13.21 3.06 -30.38
CA LEU A 105 12.10 3.05 -29.43
C LEU A 105 12.53 3.48 -28.02
N MET A 106 13.83 3.70 -27.79
CA MET A 106 14.32 4.06 -26.46
C MET A 106 13.97 5.51 -26.13
N PRO A 107 13.34 5.79 -24.97
CA PRO A 107 13.22 7.15 -24.47
C PRO A 107 14.61 7.75 -24.24
N LYS A 108 14.79 9.04 -24.53
CA LYS A 108 16.05 9.70 -24.18
C LYS A 108 16.15 9.87 -22.65
N PRO A 109 17.36 9.74 -22.06
CA PRO A 109 17.57 10.08 -20.66
C PRO A 109 17.14 11.52 -20.35
N PHE A 110 16.75 11.77 -19.10
CA PHE A 110 16.41 13.12 -18.68
C PHE A 110 17.64 14.03 -18.84
N PRO A 111 17.48 15.25 -19.39
CA PRO A 111 18.60 16.15 -19.68
C PRO A 111 19.26 16.72 -18.43
N LEU A 112 18.63 16.57 -17.26
CA LEU A 112 19.09 17.08 -15.97
C LEU A 112 19.71 15.95 -15.15
N THR A 113 20.97 16.11 -14.76
CA THR A 113 21.67 15.20 -13.86
C THR A 113 20.93 15.13 -12.51
N GLY A 114 20.67 13.91 -12.04
CA GLY A 114 19.96 13.68 -10.78
C GLY A 114 18.43 13.63 -10.90
N THR A 115 17.87 13.90 -12.08
CA THR A 115 16.44 13.74 -12.34
C THR A 115 16.14 12.32 -12.80
N TYR A 116 15.22 11.65 -12.11
CA TYR A 116 14.75 10.32 -12.47
C TYR A 116 13.24 10.19 -12.20
N VAL A 117 12.61 9.28 -12.92
CA VAL A 117 11.22 8.86 -12.66
C VAL A 117 11.25 7.45 -12.09
N LYS A 118 10.35 7.18 -11.15
CA LYS A 118 10.14 5.83 -10.61
C LYS A 118 8.89 5.24 -11.21
N PHE A 119 8.95 3.96 -11.56
CA PHE A 119 7.85 3.18 -12.10
C PHE A 119 7.59 1.99 -11.17
N PRO A 120 6.33 1.68 -10.84
CA PRO A 120 6.00 0.39 -10.23
C PRO A 120 6.22 -0.71 -11.27
N MET A 121 7.03 -1.72 -10.93
CA MET A 121 7.25 -2.90 -11.75
C MET A 121 6.21 -4.00 -11.49
N ASN A 122 5.62 -4.00 -10.30
CA ASN A 122 4.67 -5.02 -9.87
C ASN A 122 3.33 -4.36 -9.56
N GLU A 123 2.27 -4.94 -10.11
CA GLU A 123 0.90 -4.61 -9.75
C GLU A 123 0.51 -5.35 -8.47
N VAL A 124 -0.31 -4.71 -7.65
CA VAL A 124 -0.91 -5.33 -6.47
C VAL A 124 -2.40 -5.46 -6.73
N TYR A 125 -2.91 -6.69 -6.65
CA TYR A 125 -4.31 -7.00 -6.91
C TYR A 125 -5.08 -7.23 -5.61
N SER A 126 -6.37 -6.91 -5.64
CA SER A 126 -7.27 -7.20 -4.53
C SER A 126 -7.39 -8.71 -4.31
N LYS A 127 -7.42 -9.12 -3.04
CA LYS A 127 -7.73 -10.48 -2.61
C LYS A 127 -9.22 -10.81 -2.75
N ILE A 128 -10.08 -9.80 -2.70
CA ILE A 128 -11.55 -9.91 -2.81
C ILE A 128 -11.95 -9.97 -4.28
N ASN A 129 -11.35 -9.13 -5.13
CA ASN A 129 -11.59 -9.08 -6.57
C ASN A 129 -10.27 -9.19 -7.35
N SER A 130 -9.97 -10.37 -7.91
CA SER A 130 -8.67 -10.65 -8.54
C SER A 130 -8.35 -9.84 -9.79
N ASP A 131 -9.33 -9.15 -10.37
CA ASP A 131 -9.14 -8.30 -11.56
C ASP A 131 -8.96 -6.81 -11.19
N GLU A 132 -9.07 -6.47 -9.90
CA GLU A 132 -8.93 -5.10 -9.41
C GLU A 132 -7.49 -4.80 -9.01
N ILE A 133 -6.89 -3.78 -9.66
CA ILE A 133 -5.55 -3.29 -9.35
C ILE A 133 -5.64 -2.21 -8.27
N LEU A 134 -5.12 -2.51 -7.07
CA LEU A 134 -5.23 -1.67 -5.88
C LEU A 134 -4.53 -0.30 -6.01
N GLU A 135 -3.56 -0.16 -6.91
CA GLU A 135 -2.86 1.11 -7.19
C GLU A 135 -3.81 2.20 -7.72
N PHE A 136 -4.89 1.80 -8.40
CA PHE A 136 -5.84 2.72 -9.05
C PHE A 136 -7.23 2.68 -8.41
N SER A 137 -7.39 1.90 -7.35
CA SER A 137 -8.68 1.71 -6.68
C SER A 137 -8.90 2.73 -5.58
N TYR A 138 -10.14 3.21 -5.50
CA TYR A 138 -10.60 3.99 -4.35
C TYR A 138 -11.07 3.06 -3.24
N ARG A 139 -10.62 3.30 -1.99
CA ARG A 139 -10.72 2.34 -0.89
C ARG A 139 -11.44 2.99 0.30
N PRO A 140 -12.78 3.06 0.29
CA PRO A 140 -13.53 3.84 1.27
C PRO A 140 -13.30 3.34 2.69
N ALA A 141 -13.01 4.25 3.61
CA ALA A 141 -12.97 3.92 5.02
C ALA A 141 -14.37 3.58 5.53
N LYS A 142 -14.44 2.65 6.50
CA LYS A 142 -15.70 2.25 7.13
C LYS A 142 -16.32 3.38 7.92
N PHE A 143 -15.49 4.15 8.62
CA PHE A 143 -15.91 5.33 9.36
C PHE A 143 -15.08 6.55 8.96
N ARG A 144 -15.63 7.73 9.28
CA ARG A 144 -14.95 9.00 9.07
C ARG A 144 -15.04 9.89 10.29
N LEU A 145 -13.92 10.55 10.59
CA LEU A 145 -13.84 11.64 11.56
C LEU A 145 -13.40 12.93 10.86
N PHE A 146 -13.71 14.06 11.48
CA PHE A 146 -13.21 15.37 11.07
C PHE A 146 -12.21 15.89 12.09
N TYR A 147 -11.27 16.70 11.61
CA TYR A 147 -10.44 17.48 12.50
C TYR A 147 -11.28 18.58 13.15
N ASP A 148 -11.10 18.76 14.46
CA ASP A 148 -11.55 19.90 15.25
C ASP A 148 -10.34 20.55 15.93
N GLU A 149 -10.56 21.64 16.66
CA GLU A 149 -9.46 22.39 17.30
C GLU A 149 -8.66 21.58 18.32
N LYS A 150 -9.25 20.53 18.89
CA LYS A 150 -8.64 19.69 19.93
C LYS A 150 -7.91 18.51 19.31
N ASN A 151 -8.59 17.71 18.48
CA ASN A 151 -8.04 16.47 17.95
C ASN A 151 -6.94 16.70 16.87
N VAL A 152 -6.87 17.90 16.29
CA VAL A 152 -5.78 18.27 15.37
C VAL A 152 -4.47 18.54 16.12
N ARG A 153 -4.56 18.93 17.41
CA ARG A 153 -3.40 19.25 18.26
C ARG A 153 -3.00 18.09 19.17
N ASP A 154 -3.94 17.20 19.45
CA ASP A 154 -3.74 16.04 20.31
C ASP A 154 -4.28 14.77 19.65
N ILE A 155 -3.34 13.96 19.14
CA ILE A 155 -3.66 12.71 18.45
C ILE A 155 -4.30 11.66 19.38
N SER A 156 -4.09 11.76 20.70
CA SER A 156 -4.69 10.83 21.66
C SER A 156 -6.22 10.97 21.72
N ILE A 157 -6.73 12.19 21.53
CA ILE A 157 -8.15 12.48 21.42
C ILE A 157 -8.71 11.82 20.15
N LEU A 158 -7.99 11.91 19.03
CA LEU A 158 -8.40 11.31 17.77
C LEU A 158 -8.46 9.77 17.87
N TRP A 159 -7.48 9.14 18.50
CA TRP A 159 -7.49 7.71 18.79
C TRP A 159 -8.66 7.30 19.70
N SER A 160 -8.95 8.09 20.73
CA SER A 160 -10.07 7.84 21.62
C SER A 160 -11.42 7.93 20.89
N GLN A 161 -11.60 8.94 20.03
CA GLN A 161 -12.78 9.09 19.17
C GLN A 161 -12.93 7.91 18.21
N ALA A 162 -11.83 7.46 17.60
CA ALA A 162 -11.83 6.33 16.68
C ALA A 162 -12.18 5.00 17.39
N ALA A 163 -11.69 4.80 18.61
CA ALA A 163 -12.01 3.62 19.42
C ALA A 163 -13.50 3.52 19.77
N VAL A 164 -14.17 4.64 20.05
CA VAL A 164 -15.63 4.64 20.34
C VAL A 164 -16.45 4.13 19.14
N LEU A 165 -16.04 4.46 17.91
CA LEU A 165 -16.75 4.04 16.69
C LEU A 165 -16.75 2.53 16.49
N ILE A 166 -15.72 1.83 16.97
CA ILE A 166 -15.64 0.36 16.84
C ILE A 166 -16.18 -0.39 18.04
N GLY A 167 -16.15 0.20 19.24
CA GLY A 167 -16.70 -0.38 20.47
C GLY A 167 -18.23 -0.29 20.60
N SER A 168 -18.89 0.40 19.67
CA SER A 168 -20.35 0.54 19.62
C SER A 168 -21.05 -0.54 18.77
N LYS A 169 -20.33 -1.62 18.41
CA LYS A 169 -20.84 -2.76 17.65
C LYS A 169 -21.53 -3.80 18.53
#